data_AF-A0A828RSA8-F1
#
_entry.id   AF-A0A828RSA8-F1
#
_cell.length_a   1.000
_cell.length_b   1.000
_cell.length_c   1.000
_cell.angle_alpha   90.00
_cell.angle_beta   90.00
_cell.angle_gamma   90.00
#
_symmetry.space_group_name_H-M   'P 1'
#
loop_
_entity.id
_entity.type
_entity.pdbx_description
1 polymer ?
#
loop_
_entity_poly.entity_id
_entity_poly.type
_entity_poly.pdbx_seq_one_letter_code
_entity_poly.pdbx_strand_id
1 'polypeptide(L)'
;MKNIKKVSKVSVVLYLLAIIMLGFGAYQVYACYAYVASIVEQGFVISDSLSDVVNYYMANVTPYAFYASCLGGLGFLIQKVCAFVNTVPMSSQLIEEVTPLVENDEVETAEVVVETQDIMLEQ
;
A
#
# COMPACT_ATOMS: atom_id res chain seq x y z
N MET A 1 32.91 8.24 4.77
CA MET A 1 31.56 8.83 4.91
C MET A 1 30.55 7.84 4.31
N LYS A 2 29.74 7.16 5.13
CA LYS A 2 28.80 6.13 4.65
C LYS A 2 27.53 6.85 4.19
N ASN A 3 27.36 7.01 2.88
CA ASN A 3 26.13 7.59 2.30
C ASN A 3 24.95 6.68 2.62
N ILE A 4 24.21 7.00 3.68
CA ILE A 4 22.99 6.27 4.04
C ILE A 4 21.95 6.65 2.97
N LYS A 5 21.76 5.75 1.99
CA LYS A 5 20.69 5.91 0.99
C LYS A 5 19.38 6.07 1.76
N LYS A 6 18.70 7.20 1.54
CA LYS A 6 17.41 7.48 2.17
C LYS A 6 16.40 6.47 1.64
N VAL A 7 16.17 5.40 2.39
CA VAL A 7 15.17 4.38 2.03
C VAL A 7 13.80 5.03 2.18
N SER A 8 12.97 4.92 1.14
CA SER A 8 11.60 5.42 1.19
C SER A 8 10.84 4.72 2.31
N LYS A 9 10.29 5.49 3.26
CA LYS A 9 9.49 4.96 4.38
C LYS A 9 8.35 4.07 3.89
N VAL A 10 7.75 4.43 2.75
CA VAL A 10 6.66 3.66 2.10
C VAL A 10 7.12 2.28 1.65
N SER A 11 8.32 2.17 1.07
CA SER A 11 8.89 0.89 0.64
C SER A 11 9.12 -0.06 1.83
N VAL A 12 9.56 0.47 2.98
CA VAL A 12 9.75 -0.33 4.21
C VAL A 12 8.43 -0.91 4.71
N VAL A 13 7.36 -0.11 4.71
CA VAL A 13 6.02 -0.59 5.13
C VAL A 13 5.52 -1.69 4.19
N LEU A 14 5.68 -1.53 2.87
CA LEU A 14 5.28 -2.55 1.89
C LEU A 14 6.03 -3.87 2.08
N TYR A 15 7.34 -3.81 2.36
CA TYR A 15 8.11 -5.01 2.68
C TYR A 15 7.65 -5.68 3.97
N LEU A 16 7.32 -4.90 5.00
CA LEU A 16 6.81 -5.44 6.26
C LEU A 16 5.49 -6.17 6.04
N LEU A 17 4.57 -5.58 5.27
CA LEU A 17 3.31 -6.24 4.88
C LEU A 17 3.55 -7.52 4.07
N ALA A 18 4.53 -7.52 3.15
CA ALA A 18 4.88 -8.71 2.38
C ALA A 18 5.35 -9.87 3.28
N ILE A 19 6.18 -9.57 4.29
CA ILE A 19 6.67 -10.56 5.26
C ILE A 19 5.50 -11.12 6.09
N ILE A 20 4.59 -10.24 6.54
CA ILE A 20 3.38 -10.65 7.28
C ILE A 20 2.53 -11.60 6.43
N MET A 21 2.30 -11.27 5.15
CA MET A 21 1.56 -12.13 4.22
C MET A 21 2.24 -13.49 4.04
N LEU A 22 3.57 -13.52 3.96
CA LEU A 22 4.33 -14.78 3.90
C LEU A 22 4.14 -15.64 5.16
N GLY A 23 4.16 -15.02 6.34
CA GLY A 23 3.88 -15.69 7.61
C GLY A 23 2.47 -16.28 7.66
N PHE A 24 1.47 -15.52 7.23
CA PHE A 24 0.09 -16.03 7.11
C PHE A 24 -0.04 -17.14 6.07
N GLY A 25 0.67 -17.03 4.94
CA GLY A 25 0.71 -18.10 3.93
C GLY A 25 1.26 -19.41 4.50
N ALA A 26 2.36 -19.35 5.27
CA ALA A 26 2.92 -20.52 5.94
C ALA A 26 1.95 -21.12 6.97
N TYR A 27 1.27 -20.27 7.75
CA TYR A 27 0.23 -20.72 8.67
C TYR A 27 -0.93 -21.41 7.93
N GLN A 28 -1.39 -20.86 6.81
CA GLN A 28 -2.48 -21.45 6.02
C GLN A 28 -2.09 -22.80 5.42
N VAL A 29 -0.83 -23.00 5.01
CA VAL A 29 -0.35 -24.32 4.57
C VAL A 29 -0.54 -25.35 5.69
N TYR A 30 -0.16 -25.01 6.92
CA TYR A 30 -0.36 -25.89 8.07
C TYR A 30 -1.84 -26.12 8.37
N ALA A 31 -2.66 -25.06 8.35
CA ALA A 31 -4.10 -25.17 8.59
C ALA A 31 -4.78 -26.08 7.55
N CYS A 32 -4.41 -25.96 6.28
CA CYS A 32 -4.91 -26.83 5.22
C CYS A 32 -4.50 -28.28 5.44
N TYR A 33 -3.25 -28.53 5.86
CA TYR A 33 -2.79 -29.87 6.20
C TYR A 33 -3.58 -30.49 7.35
N ALA A 34 -3.75 -29.74 8.44
CA ALA A 34 -4.52 -30.20 9.60
C ALA A 34 -5.98 -30.50 9.23
N TYR A 35 -6.60 -29.65 8.39
CA TYR A 35 -7.95 -29.87 7.89
C TYR A 35 -8.04 -31.17 7.06
N VAL A 36 -7.15 -31.34 6.08
CA VAL A 36 -7.14 -32.55 5.23
C VAL A 36 -6.86 -33.81 6.05
N ALA A 37 -5.95 -33.76 7.02
CA ALA A 37 -5.69 -34.89 7.91
C ALA A 37 -6.95 -35.28 8.69
N SER A 38 -7.68 -34.30 9.23
CA SER A 38 -8.89 -34.56 10.03
C SER A 38 -10.02 -35.23 9.24
N ILE A 39 -10.19 -34.90 7.96
CA ILE A 39 -11.21 -35.53 7.12
C ILE A 39 -10.78 -36.93 6.65
N VAL A 40 -9.47 -37.16 6.49
CA VAL A 40 -8.91 -38.48 6.15
C VAL A 40 -9.12 -39.46 7.29
N GLU A 41 -8.93 -39.02 8.54
CA GLU A 41 -9.26 -39.81 9.73
C GLU A 41 -10.75 -40.20 9.79
N GLN A 42 -11.64 -39.40 9.18
CA GLN A 42 -13.07 -39.67 9.07
C GLN A 42 -13.45 -40.57 7.90
N GLY A 43 -12.47 -41.10 7.15
CA GLY A 43 -12.69 -42.02 6.03
C GLY A 43 -12.65 -41.38 4.64
N PHE A 44 -12.22 -40.11 4.52
CA PHE A 44 -12.00 -39.47 3.23
C PHE A 44 -10.80 -40.08 2.50
N VAL A 45 -11.03 -40.55 1.27
CA VAL A 45 -9.98 -41.13 0.42
C VAL A 45 -9.39 -40.04 -0.47
N ILE A 46 -8.16 -39.63 -0.18
CA ILE A 46 -7.49 -38.52 -0.91
C ILE A 46 -7.39 -38.81 -2.41
N SER A 47 -7.12 -40.05 -2.81
CA SER A 47 -6.87 -40.41 -4.22
C SER A 47 -8.04 -40.08 -5.14
N ASP A 48 -9.27 -40.17 -4.64
CA ASP A 48 -10.48 -39.96 -5.44
C ASP A 48 -10.79 -38.47 -5.62
N SER A 49 -10.25 -37.62 -4.74
CA SER A 49 -10.55 -36.18 -4.68
C SER A 49 -9.27 -35.32 -4.64
N LEU A 50 -8.18 -35.81 -5.23
CA LEU A 50 -6.89 -35.09 -5.29
C LEU A 50 -7.03 -33.67 -5.85
N SER A 51 -7.87 -33.50 -6.87
CA SER A 51 -8.13 -32.18 -7.47
C SER A 51 -8.75 -31.20 -6.46
N ASP A 52 -9.69 -31.64 -5.65
CA ASP A 52 -10.35 -30.79 -4.64
C ASP A 52 -9.39 -30.42 -3.53
N VAL A 53 -8.54 -31.36 -3.09
CA VAL A 53 -7.50 -31.10 -2.10
C VAL A 53 -6.52 -30.05 -2.65
N VAL A 54 -6.00 -30.23 -3.87
CA VAL A 54 -5.08 -29.26 -4.48
C VAL A 54 -5.75 -27.89 -4.66
N ASN A 55 -6.99 -27.85 -5.14
CA ASN A 55 -7.74 -26.60 -5.28
C ASN A 55 -7.96 -25.91 -3.94
N TYR A 56 -8.21 -26.67 -2.87
CA TYR A 56 -8.34 -26.12 -1.52
C TYR A 56 -7.03 -25.46 -1.05
N TYR A 57 -5.88 -26.10 -1.27
CA TYR A 57 -4.58 -25.47 -0.99
C TYR A 57 -4.35 -24.23 -1.85
N MET A 58 -4.66 -24.30 -3.15
CA MET A 58 -4.50 -23.16 -4.04
C MET A 58 -5.40 -21.99 -3.62
N ALA A 59 -6.67 -22.22 -3.31
CA ALA A 59 -7.59 -21.17 -2.89
C ALA A 59 -7.15 -20.51 -1.57
N ASN A 60 -6.59 -21.29 -0.64
CA ASN A 60 -6.22 -20.80 0.69
C ASN A 60 -4.80 -20.25 0.79
N VAL A 61 -3.85 -20.69 -0.05
CA VAL A 61 -2.43 -20.29 0.04
C VAL A 61 -2.04 -19.27 -1.04
N THR A 62 -2.59 -19.42 -2.25
CA THR A 62 -2.30 -18.53 -3.39
C THR A 62 -2.51 -17.05 -3.10
N PRO A 63 -3.61 -16.59 -2.45
CA PRO A 63 -3.79 -15.15 -2.21
C PRO A 63 -2.64 -14.56 -1.39
N TYR A 64 -2.18 -15.26 -0.35
CA TYR A 64 -1.07 -14.80 0.50
C TYR A 64 0.25 -14.75 -0.28
N ALA A 65 0.53 -15.77 -1.09
CA ALA A 65 1.73 -15.80 -1.94
C ALA A 65 1.69 -14.69 -3.01
N PHE A 66 0.52 -14.46 -3.61
CA PHE A 66 0.30 -13.41 -4.60
C PHE A 66 0.48 -12.02 -3.99
N TYR A 67 -0.15 -11.74 -2.84
CA TYR A 67 -0.01 -10.46 -2.16
C TYR A 67 1.42 -10.23 -1.70
N ALA A 68 2.10 -11.24 -1.13
CA ALA A 68 3.50 -11.13 -0.74
C ALA A 68 4.40 -10.76 -1.94
N SER A 69 4.18 -11.40 -3.09
CA SER A 69 4.94 -11.12 -4.32
C SER A 69 4.67 -9.73 -4.87
N CYS A 70 3.40 -9.31 -4.92
CA CYS A 70 3.00 -7.97 -5.37
C CYS A 70 3.53 -6.87 -4.45
N LEU A 71 3.35 -7.01 -3.13
CA LEU A 71 3.83 -6.06 -2.13
C LEU A 71 5.36 -5.95 -2.12
N GLY A 72 6.06 -7.09 -2.20
CA GLY A 72 7.51 -7.13 -2.30
C GLY A 72 8.03 -6.50 -3.60
N GLY A 73 7.37 -6.78 -4.72
CA GLY A 73 7.68 -6.20 -6.03
C GLY A 73 7.46 -4.69 -6.07
N LEU A 74 6.33 -4.21 -5.55
CA LEU A 74 6.04 -2.77 -5.44
C LEU A 74 7.01 -2.07 -4.48
N GLY A 75 7.32 -2.71 -3.34
CA GLY A 75 8.33 -2.22 -2.40
C GLY A 75 9.68 -2.01 -3.08
N PHE A 76 10.10 -2.96 -3.92
CA PHE A 76 11.33 -2.88 -4.71
C PHE A 76 11.28 -1.79 -5.77
N LEU A 77 10.18 -1.71 -6.52
CA LEU A 77 10.00 -0.71 -7.57
C LEU A 77 10.05 0.71 -6.99
N ILE A 78 9.31 0.97 -5.91
CA ILE A 78 9.29 2.26 -5.22
C ILE A 78 10.68 2.63 -4.70
N GLN A 79 11.42 1.65 -4.16
CA GLN A 79 12.79 1.90 -3.70
C GLN A 79 13.70 2.35 -4.85
N LYS A 80 13.62 1.68 -6.01
CA LYS A 80 14.40 2.05 -7.21
C LYS A 80 14.00 3.42 -7.76
N VAL A 81 12.70 3.70 -7.89
CA VAL A 81 12.21 4.99 -8.37
C VAL A 81 12.63 6.11 -7.43
N CYS A 82 12.47 5.93 -6.11
CA CYS A 82 12.88 6.93 -5.13
C CYS A 82 14.40 7.15 -5.17
N ALA A 83 15.21 6.09 -5.33
CA ALA A 83 16.65 6.24 -5.48
C ALA A 83 17.04 7.05 -6.74
N PHE A 84 16.32 6.86 -7.84
CA PHE A 84 16.54 7.62 -9.08
C PHE A 84 16.14 9.10 -8.96
N VAL A 85 14.98 9.38 -8.35
CA VAL A 85 14.51 10.75 -8.11
C VAL A 85 15.46 11.52 -7.19
N ASN A 86 16.03 10.87 -6.16
CA ASN A 86 16.99 11.52 -5.26
C ASN A 86 18.38 11.77 -5.90
N THR A 87 18.68 11.21 -7.08
CA THR A 87 19.92 11.48 -7.81
C THR A 87 19.81 12.60 -8.85
N VAL A 88 18.59 13.03 -9.17
CA VAL A 88 18.36 14.23 -9.98
C VAL A 88 18.28 15.40 -9.00
N PRO A 89 19.24 16.36 -9.01
CA PRO A 89 19.06 17.59 -8.26
C PRO A 89 17.85 18.28 -8.87
N MET A 90 16.75 18.27 -8.13
CA MET A 90 15.60 19.12 -8.42
C MET A 90 16.13 20.55 -8.35
N SER A 91 16.40 21.14 -9.51
CA SER A 91 16.73 22.55 -9.62
C SER A 91 15.59 23.31 -8.98
N SER A 92 15.87 23.83 -7.79
CA SER A 92 15.15 24.90 -7.16
C SER A 92 14.84 25.96 -8.21
N GLN A 93 13.57 26.08 -8.60
CA GLN A 93 13.06 27.39 -8.94
C GLN A 93 12.79 28.07 -7.61
N LEU A 94 13.78 28.85 -7.21
CA LEU A 94 13.77 29.78 -6.10
C LEU A 94 13.04 31.04 -6.59
N ILE A 95 11.85 31.31 -6.07
CA ILE A 95 11.34 32.67 -5.85
C ILE A 95 10.63 32.59 -4.49
N GLU A 96 11.37 32.76 -3.41
CA GLU A 96 11.72 34.04 -2.78
C GLU A 96 10.75 34.30 -1.62
N GLU A 97 11.16 33.83 -0.44
CA GLU A 97 10.73 34.39 0.82
C GLU A 97 11.30 35.82 0.90
N VAL A 98 10.46 36.82 0.69
CA VAL A 98 10.67 38.17 1.23
C VAL A 98 9.43 38.51 2.03
N THR A 99 9.52 38.29 3.34
CA THR A 99 8.81 39.15 4.28
C THR A 99 9.77 40.28 4.66
N PRO A 100 9.33 41.53 4.54
CA PRO A 100 9.37 42.33 5.75
C PRO A 100 7.98 42.84 6.11
N LEU A 101 7.78 42.84 7.41
CA LEU A 101 6.69 43.39 8.19
C LEU A 101 6.40 44.85 7.78
N VAL A 102 5.13 45.28 7.82
CA VAL A 102 4.63 46.48 8.55
C VAL A 102 3.15 46.72 8.21
N GLU A 103 2.37 46.79 9.29
CA GLU A 103 1.13 47.53 9.55
C GLU A 103 0.40 48.29 8.42
N ASN A 104 -0.91 48.03 8.43
CA ASN A 104 -2.01 49.00 8.43
C ASN A 104 -2.46 49.66 7.11
N ASP A 105 -3.79 49.86 7.12
CA ASP A 105 -4.61 50.78 6.35
C ASP A 105 -5.09 50.41 4.93
N GLU A 106 -6.42 50.36 4.89
CA GLU A 106 -7.31 50.94 3.87
C GLU A 106 -7.58 50.14 2.58
N VAL A 107 -8.81 49.61 2.55
CA VAL A 107 -9.87 49.87 1.56
C VAL A 107 -9.39 50.03 0.10
N GLU A 108 -9.84 49.16 -0.82
CA GLU A 108 -10.84 49.52 -1.84
C GLU A 108 -11.24 48.32 -2.71
N THR A 109 -12.51 48.34 -3.07
CA THR A 109 -13.37 47.42 -3.80
C THR A 109 -12.90 46.97 -5.20
N ALA A 110 -13.27 45.74 -5.59
CA ALA A 110 -14.04 45.52 -6.83
C ALA A 110 -14.60 44.09 -6.89
N GLU A 111 -15.91 44.03 -7.12
CA GLU A 111 -16.77 42.87 -7.28
C GLU A 111 -16.28 41.82 -8.29
N VAL A 112 -16.46 40.54 -7.96
CA VAL A 112 -16.91 39.56 -8.95
C VAL A 112 -18.08 38.80 -8.35
N VAL A 113 -19.27 39.19 -8.82
CA VAL A 113 -20.56 38.56 -8.61
C VAL A 113 -20.55 37.17 -9.25
N VAL A 114 -20.85 36.12 -8.47
CA VAL A 114 -21.43 34.88 -8.99
C VAL A 114 -22.59 34.50 -8.08
N GLU A 115 -23.78 34.89 -8.51
CA GLU A 115 -25.06 34.49 -7.93
C GLU A 115 -25.42 33.09 -8.45
N THR A 116 -25.68 32.14 -7.55
CA THR A 116 -26.64 31.04 -7.82
C THR A 116 -27.27 30.61 -6.50
N GLN A 117 -28.60 30.63 -6.51
CA GLN A 117 -29.52 30.57 -5.38
C GLN A 117 -29.44 29.33 -4.49
N ASP A 118 -29.64 29.59 -3.20
CA ASP A 118 -30.16 28.70 -2.18
C ASP A 118 -31.40 27.91 -2.63
N ILE A 119 -31.40 26.61 -2.33
CA ILE A 119 -32.64 25.91 -1.96
C ILE A 119 -32.41 25.38 -0.55
N MET A 120 -32.80 26.19 0.43
CA MET A 120 -32.97 25.81 1.82
C MET A 120 -34.21 24.92 1.97
N LEU A 121 -34.04 23.77 2.62
CA LEU A 121 -35.11 23.12 3.39
C LEU A 121 -34.45 22.57 4.65
N GLU A 122 -34.41 23.42 5.69
CA GLU A 122 -34.25 23.00 7.07
C GLU A 122 -35.54 22.34 7.57
N GLN A 123 -35.35 21.23 8.31
CA GLN A 123 -36.22 20.64 9.35
C GLN A 123 -37.62 20.15 8.94
#